data_AF-I4Z9S6-F1
#
_entry.id   AF-I4Z9S6-F1
#
_cell.length_a   1.000
_cell.length_b   1.000
_cell.length_c   1.000
_cell.angle_alpha   90.00
_cell.angle_beta   90.00
_cell.angle_gamma   90.00
#
_symmetry.space_group_name_H-M   'P 1'
#
loop_
_entity.id
_entity.type
_entity.pdbx_description
1 polymer ?
#
loop_
_entity_poly.entity_id
_entity_poly.type
_entity_poly.pdbx_seq_one_letter_code
_entity_poly.pdbx_strand_id
1 'polypeptide(L)'
;MKQIDILQQPTSGLQKVVRSLNENMRNRLDQEYHWFADYPYVEAAIGGMEGQVEAKVMAVKYPITEYSGILIMLDEDREYYEVGWANLLQEDVTNILDALPNES
;
A
#
# COMPACT_ATOMS: atom_id res chain seq x y z
N MET A 1 24.58 -7.58 32.04
CA MET A 1 24.09 -8.16 30.76
C MET A 1 23.84 -7.00 29.81
N LYS A 2 24.47 -6.98 28.65
CA LYS A 2 24.18 -5.97 27.62
C LYS A 2 22.85 -6.34 26.98
N GLN A 3 21.83 -5.52 27.21
CA GLN A 3 20.58 -5.59 26.47
C GLN A 3 20.92 -5.29 25.02
N ILE A 4 20.75 -6.28 24.16
CA ILE A 4 21.03 -6.14 22.74
C ILE A 4 19.83 -5.37 22.18
N ASP A 5 20.04 -4.09 21.86
CA ASP A 5 19.10 -3.30 21.06
C ASP A 5 19.03 -3.93 19.66
N ILE A 6 18.14 -4.90 19.51
CA ILE A 6 17.86 -5.55 18.23
C ILE A 6 16.46 -5.07 17.80
N LEU A 7 16.47 -4.21 16.78
CA LEU A 7 15.36 -3.90 15.87
C LEU A 7 14.26 -2.95 16.38
N GLN A 8 14.56 -1.65 16.43
CA GLN A 8 13.57 -0.65 16.06
C GLN A 8 14.21 0.40 15.14
N GLN A 9 14.19 0.14 13.83
CA GLN A 9 14.23 1.18 12.79
C GLN A 9 13.98 0.55 11.40
N PRO A 10 12.71 0.44 11.00
CA PRO A 10 12.33 0.89 9.65
C PRO A 10 11.06 1.77 9.62
N THR A 11 10.58 2.25 10.76
CA THR A 11 9.27 2.93 10.86
C THR A 11 9.21 4.33 10.23
N SER A 12 10.33 5.07 10.19
CA SER A 12 10.30 6.48 9.77
C SER A 12 10.18 6.70 8.26
N GLY A 13 10.65 5.75 7.45
CA GLY A 13 10.56 5.80 5.99
C GLY A 13 9.13 5.51 5.53
N LEU A 14 8.62 4.33 5.88
CA LEU A 14 7.26 3.90 5.57
C LEU A 14 6.20 4.91 6.05
N GLN A 15 6.29 5.40 7.30
CA GLN A 15 5.34 6.40 7.81
C GLN A 15 5.33 7.70 7.00
N LYS A 16 6.48 8.13 6.47
CA LYS A 16 6.53 9.32 5.60
C LYS A 16 5.82 9.06 4.28
N VAL A 17 6.04 7.89 3.66
CA VAL A 17 5.38 7.53 2.39
C VAL A 17 3.87 7.38 2.60
N VAL A 18 3.43 6.67 3.64
CA VAL A 18 2.00 6.52 3.99
C VAL A 18 1.34 7.88 4.25
N ARG A 19 2.05 8.81 4.90
CA ARG A 19 1.55 10.17 5.10
C ARG A 19 1.38 10.90 3.76
N SER A 20 2.38 10.86 2.88
CA SER A 20 2.28 11.48 1.56
C SER A 20 1.17 10.86 0.70
N LEU A 21 0.97 9.54 0.79
CA LEU A 21 -0.15 8.85 0.15
C LEU A 21 -1.50 9.32 0.69
N ASN A 22 -1.65 9.39 2.02
CA ASN A 22 -2.87 9.92 2.64
C ASN A 22 -3.12 11.39 2.28
N GLU A 23 -2.09 12.23 2.22
CA GLU A 23 -2.19 13.63 1.83
C GLU A 23 -2.62 13.76 0.36
N ASN A 24 -2.05 12.96 -0.55
CA ASN A 24 -2.49 12.91 -1.95
C ASN A 24 -3.96 12.53 -2.04
N MET A 25 -4.36 11.42 -1.43
CA MET A 25 -5.72 10.88 -1.52
C MET A 25 -6.77 11.76 -0.85
N ARG A 26 -6.43 12.43 0.27
CA ARG A 26 -7.33 13.37 0.97
C ARG A 26 -7.76 14.54 0.07
N ASN A 27 -6.88 14.96 -0.84
CA ASN A 27 -7.11 16.12 -1.71
C ASN A 27 -7.87 15.76 -2.98
N ARG A 28 -8.11 14.48 -3.27
CA ARG A 28 -8.89 14.03 -4.42
C ARG A 28 -10.39 14.24 -4.20
N LEU A 29 -11.12 14.49 -5.28
CA LEU A 29 -12.57 14.73 -5.26
C LEU A 29 -13.35 13.58 -4.60
N ASP A 30 -13.09 12.35 -5.05
CA ASP A 30 -13.82 11.16 -4.58
C ASP A 30 -13.14 10.48 -3.39
N GLN A 31 -11.98 10.98 -2.95
CA GLN A 31 -11.15 10.38 -1.90
C GLN A 31 -10.80 8.90 -2.14
N GLU A 32 -11.02 8.43 -3.36
CA GLU A 32 -10.77 7.08 -3.83
C GLU A 32 -10.18 7.17 -5.24
N TYR A 33 -9.34 6.22 -5.59
CA TYR A 33 -8.79 6.07 -6.92
C TYR A 33 -8.80 4.60 -7.29
N HIS A 34 -9.39 4.29 -8.45
CA HIS A 34 -9.55 2.92 -8.94
C HIS A 34 -8.73 2.76 -10.23
N TRP A 35 -7.79 1.81 -10.22
CA TRP A 35 -7.10 1.39 -11.43
C TRP A 35 -7.97 0.38 -12.19
N PHE A 36 -7.88 0.41 -13.52
CA PHE A 36 -8.48 -0.60 -14.37
C PHE A 36 -7.52 -1.79 -14.48
N ALA A 37 -8.06 -3.01 -14.57
CA ALA A 37 -7.25 -4.23 -14.64
C ALA A 37 -6.22 -4.23 -15.79
N ASP A 38 -6.39 -3.39 -16.82
CA ASP A 38 -5.57 -3.38 -18.03
C ASP A 38 -4.50 -2.25 -18.08
N TYR A 39 -4.45 -1.30 -17.14
CA TYR A 39 -3.52 -0.13 -17.15
C TYR A 39 -3.32 0.50 -15.75
N PRO A 40 -2.19 1.20 -15.52
CA PRO A 40 -0.99 0.73 -14.82
C PRO A 40 -1.27 0.13 -13.45
N TYR A 41 -0.69 -1.03 -13.22
CA TYR A 41 -0.99 -1.94 -12.13
C TYR A 41 0.20 -1.95 -11.16
N VAL A 42 0.03 -1.64 -9.87
CA VAL A 42 1.09 -1.86 -8.89
C VAL A 42 1.00 -3.29 -8.40
N GLU A 43 1.98 -4.10 -8.78
CA GLU A 43 2.25 -5.40 -8.15
C GLU A 43 2.81 -5.12 -6.77
N ALA A 44 2.17 -5.70 -5.76
CA ALA A 44 2.52 -5.57 -4.36
C ALA A 44 2.78 -6.95 -3.77
N ALA A 45 3.85 -7.06 -2.98
CA ALA A 45 4.13 -8.28 -2.25
C ALA A 45 3.38 -8.26 -0.91
N ILE A 46 2.24 -8.97 -0.84
CA ILE A 46 1.44 -9.07 0.39
C ILE A 46 1.96 -10.26 1.20
N GLY A 47 2.38 -10.01 2.44
CA GLY A 47 2.71 -11.08 3.39
C GLY A 47 4.05 -10.93 4.11
N GLY A 48 4.20 -11.67 5.20
CA GLY A 48 5.41 -11.72 6.03
C GLY A 48 6.43 -12.80 5.58
N MET A 49 7.35 -13.15 6.47
CA MET A 49 8.49 -14.06 6.19
C MET A 49 8.12 -15.48 5.70
N GLU A 50 6.86 -15.93 5.80
CA GLU A 50 6.44 -17.30 5.43
C GLU A 50 5.89 -17.44 4.01
N GLY A 51 5.78 -16.35 3.25
CA GLY A 51 5.35 -16.40 1.85
C GLY A 51 4.77 -15.07 1.42
N GLN A 52 5.42 -14.43 0.44
CA GLN A 52 4.87 -13.27 -0.24
C GLN A 52 3.92 -13.76 -1.32
N VAL A 53 2.70 -13.25 -1.31
CA VAL A 53 1.73 -13.44 -2.39
C VAL A 53 1.78 -12.19 -3.24
N GLU A 54 2.05 -12.37 -4.54
CA GLU A 54 1.92 -11.29 -5.50
C GLU A 54 0.46 -10.92 -5.62
N ALA A 55 0.18 -9.68 -5.25
CA ALA A 55 -1.14 -9.12 -5.27
C ALA A 55 -1.13 -7.89 -6.13
N LYS A 56 -2.31 -7.63 -6.60
CA LYS A 56 -2.57 -6.64 -7.58
C LYS A 56 -3.33 -5.52 -6.85
N VAL A 57 -2.77 -4.33 -6.59
CA VAL A 57 -3.51 -3.11 -6.15
C VAL A 57 -4.51 -2.60 -7.20
N MET A 58 -5.80 -2.69 -6.86
CA MET A 58 -6.94 -2.30 -7.71
C MET A 58 -7.45 -0.90 -7.38
N ALA A 59 -7.42 -0.50 -6.11
CA ALA A 59 -7.90 0.80 -5.69
C ALA A 59 -7.24 1.24 -4.38
N VAL A 60 -7.21 2.55 -4.15
CA VAL A 60 -6.79 3.15 -2.89
C VAL A 60 -7.88 4.11 -2.42
N LYS A 61 -8.16 4.10 -1.12
CA LYS A 61 -9.20 4.88 -0.47
C LYS A 61 -8.64 5.61 0.74
N TYR A 62 -8.92 6.90 0.82
CA TYR A 62 -8.67 7.67 2.03
C TYR A 62 -9.74 7.36 3.11
N PRO A 63 -9.35 7.21 4.39
CA PRO A 63 -7.97 7.18 4.89
C PRO A 63 -7.31 5.81 4.69
N ILE A 64 -6.03 5.81 4.31
CA ILE A 64 -5.21 4.60 4.32
C ILE A 64 -4.71 4.41 5.76
N THR A 65 -5.19 3.34 6.39
CA THR A 65 -4.84 2.99 7.77
C THR A 65 -3.90 1.79 7.81
N GLU A 66 -3.46 1.43 9.02
CA GLU A 66 -2.63 0.24 9.23
C GLU A 66 -3.27 -1.04 8.66
N TYR A 67 -4.62 -1.09 8.63
CA TYR A 67 -5.37 -2.30 8.30
C TYR A 67 -6.43 -2.11 7.18
N SER A 68 -6.52 -0.94 6.55
CA SER A 68 -7.57 -0.66 5.54
C SER A 68 -7.16 0.41 4.54
N GLY A 69 -7.96 0.56 3.48
CA GLY A 69 -7.84 1.64 2.49
C GLY A 69 -7.08 1.25 1.22
N ILE A 70 -6.66 0.00 1.05
CA ILE A 70 -6.04 -0.49 -0.19
C ILE A 70 -6.78 -1.75 -0.63
N LEU A 71 -7.41 -1.69 -1.80
CA LEU A 71 -8.08 -2.83 -2.41
C LEU A 71 -7.07 -3.55 -3.30
N ILE A 72 -6.92 -4.85 -3.07
CA ILE A 72 -6.06 -5.74 -3.85
C ILE A 72 -6.88 -6.85 -4.50
N MET A 73 -6.33 -7.45 -5.55
CA MET A 73 -6.77 -8.69 -6.14
C MET A 73 -5.62 -9.68 -6.06
N LEU A 74 -5.84 -10.90 -5.61
CA LEU A 74 -4.80 -11.93 -5.68
C LEU A 74 -4.86 -12.59 -7.07
N ASP A 75 -3.70 -12.94 -7.62
CA ASP A 75 -3.64 -13.60 -8.93
C ASP A 75 -4.26 -15.01 -8.91
N GLU A 76 -4.32 -15.65 -7.74
CA GLU A 76 -4.77 -17.02 -7.56
C GLU A 76 -6.30 -17.20 -7.71
N ASP A 77 -7.09 -16.27 -7.18
CA ASP A 77 -8.54 -16.41 -7.06
C ASP A 77 -9.36 -15.31 -7.75
N ARG A 78 -8.71 -14.21 -8.17
CA ARG A 78 -9.36 -13.01 -8.74
C ARG A 78 -10.41 -12.39 -7.81
N GLU A 79 -10.36 -12.69 -6.52
CA GLU A 79 -11.20 -12.07 -5.51
C GLU A 79 -10.57 -10.76 -5.03
N TYR A 80 -11.41 -9.86 -4.54
CA TYR A 80 -10.98 -8.55 -4.04
C TYR A 80 -10.88 -8.58 -2.52
N TYR A 81 -9.74 -8.12 -2.00
CA TYR A 81 -9.47 -8.04 -0.57
C TYR A 81 -9.10 -6.60 -0.19
N GLU A 82 -9.57 -6.13 0.95
CA GLU A 82 -9.11 -4.85 1.51
C GLU A 82 -8.00 -5.11 2.53
N VAL A 83 -6.90 -4.38 2.40
CA VAL A 83 -5.74 -4.42 3.29
C VAL A 83 -5.29 -3.02 3.68
N GLY A 84 -4.40 -2.92 4.67
CA GLY A 84 -3.77 -1.67 5.06
C GLY A 84 -2.27 -1.65 4.79
N TRP A 85 -1.63 -0.53 5.10
CA TRP A 85 -0.20 -0.34 4.81
C TRP A 85 0.72 -1.29 5.60
N ALA A 86 0.26 -1.89 6.70
CA ALA A 86 1.08 -2.86 7.45
C ALA A 86 1.23 -4.21 6.73
N ASN A 87 0.40 -4.48 5.72
CA ASN A 87 0.48 -5.68 4.90
C ASN A 87 1.42 -5.52 3.69
N LEU A 88 1.97 -4.32 3.48
CA LEU A 88 2.76 -3.94 2.31
C LEU A 88 4.20 -3.61 2.68
N LEU A 89 5.11 -3.80 1.73
CA LEU A 89 6.47 -3.29 1.86
C LEU A 89 6.49 -1.77 1.61
N GLN A 90 7.53 -1.09 2.10
CA GLN A 90 7.71 0.34 1.85
C GLN A 90 7.79 0.66 0.36
N GLU A 91 8.43 -0.21 -0.42
CA GLU A 91 8.52 -0.04 -1.87
C GLU A 91 7.15 -0.13 -2.54
N ASP A 92 6.28 -1.04 -2.12
CA ASP A 92 4.92 -1.17 -2.65
C ASP A 92 4.11 0.10 -2.38
N VAL A 93 4.15 0.63 -1.16
CA VAL A 93 3.45 1.88 -0.82
C VAL A 93 4.02 3.07 -1.62
N THR A 94 5.32 3.06 -1.91
CA THR A 94 5.97 4.08 -2.76
C THR A 94 5.49 3.95 -4.21
N ASN A 95 5.46 2.74 -4.75
CA ASN A 95 4.97 2.46 -6.10
C ASN A 95 3.50 2.84 -6.27
N ILE A 96 2.66 2.59 -5.26
CA ILE A 96 1.27 3.05 -5.23
C ILE A 96 1.20 4.59 -5.35
N LEU A 97 1.99 5.30 -4.54
CA LEU A 97 2.03 6.76 -4.58
C LEU A 97 2.50 7.29 -5.95
N ASP A 98 3.51 6.67 -6.54
CA ASP A 98 4.08 7.09 -7.84
C ASP A 98 3.16 6.75 -9.03
N ALA A 99 2.31 5.72 -8.89
CA ALA A 99 1.34 5.32 -9.91
C ALA A 99 0.06 6.18 -9.93
N LEU A 100 -0.17 6.96 -8.87
CA LEU A 100 -1.31 7.87 -8.78
C LEU A 100 -1.11 9.08 -9.70
N PRO A 101 -2.12 9.48 -10.50
CA PRO A 101 -1.98 10.65 -11.37
C PRO A 101 -1.87 11.93 -10.53
N ASN A 102 -1.03 12.86 -10.97
CA ASN A 102 -1.00 14.21 -10.43
C ASN A 102 -2.31 14.93 -10.80
N GLU A 103 -3.15 15.25 -9.81
CA GLU A 103 -4.30 16.12 -10.07
C GLU A 103 -3.79 17.54 -10.36
N SER A 104 -4.00 17.98 -11.60
CA SER A 104 -3.60 19.30 -12.11
C SER A 104 -4.71 20.32 -11.92
#